data_AF-A0A957E8E9-F1
#
_entry.id   AF-A0A957E8E9-F1
#
_cell.length_a   1.000
_cell.length_b   1.000
_cell.length_c   1.000
_cell.angle_alpha   90.00
_cell.angle_beta   90.00
_cell.angle_gamma   90.00
#
_symmetry.space_group_name_H-M   'P 1'
#
loop_
_entity.id
_entity.type
_entity.pdbx_description
1 polymer ?
#
loop_
_entity_poly.entity_id
_entity_poly.type
_entity_poly.pdbx_seq_one_letter_code
_entity_poly.pdbx_strand_id
1 'polypeptide(L)'
;MNFETLFSLSSLLVMPFWLLLIFLPRWRVTERLMAGPWVAVPAALLYAVLVLPRFVELFTAVSNPTLTGITALLGSPAGATIA
;
A
#
# COMPACT_ATOMS: atom_id res chain seq x y z
N MET A 1 -8.57 6.35 14.44
CA MET A 1 -7.19 5.90 14.18
C MET A 1 -6.53 6.96 13.32
N ASN A 2 -5.35 7.46 13.68
CA ASN A 2 -4.70 8.59 12.98
C ASN A 2 -4.04 8.10 11.67
N PHE A 3 -4.02 8.93 10.62
CA PHE A 3 -3.39 8.58 9.33
C PHE A 3 -1.88 8.32 9.49
N GLU A 4 -1.22 9.08 10.35
CA GLU A 4 0.18 8.88 10.75
C GLU A 4 0.45 7.45 11.24
N THR A 5 -0.47 6.91 12.05
CA THR A 5 -0.35 5.57 12.62
C THR A 5 -0.59 4.49 11.56
N LEU A 6 -1.55 4.70 10.67
CA LEU A 6 -1.80 3.79 9.55
C LEU A 6 -0.60 3.71 8.59
N PHE A 7 -0.02 4.86 8.24
CA PHE A 7 1.19 4.93 7.40
C PHE A 7 2.40 4.26 8.06
N SER A 8 2.59 4.49 9.36
CA SER A 8 3.69 3.86 10.12
C SER A 8 3.52 2.34 10.18
N LEU A 9 2.30 1.85 10.43
CA LEU A 9 2.00 0.42 10.49
C LEU A 9 2.16 -0.25 9.13
N SER A 10 1.68 0.36 8.04
CA SER A 10 1.85 -0.19 6.69
C SER A 10 3.33 -0.26 6.31
N SER A 11 4.10 0.77 6.63
CA SER A 11 5.55 0.78 6.42
C SER A 11 6.27 -0.30 7.23
N LEU A 12 5.93 -0.45 8.51
CA LEU A 12 6.50 -1.48 9.39
C LEU A 12 6.20 -2.90 8.88
N LEU A 13 5.03 -3.10 8.26
CA LEU A 13 4.60 -4.38 7.71
C LEU A 13 5.47 -4.78 6.50
N VAL A 14 5.87 -3.81 5.68
CA VAL A 14 6.70 -4.02 4.48
C VAL A 14 8.20 -4.14 4.81
N MET A 15 8.68 -3.45 5.85
CA MET A 15 10.08 -3.47 6.28
C MET A 15 10.74 -4.84 6.43
N PRO A 16 10.13 -5.87 7.07
CA PRO A 16 10.78 -7.17 7.22
C PRO A 16 11.08 -7.84 5.88
N PHE A 17 10.25 -7.63 4.86
CA PHE A 17 10.50 -8.16 3.52
C PHE A 17 11.66 -7.46 2.83
N TRP A 18 11.75 -6.12 2.97
CA TRP A 18 12.91 -5.35 2.49
C TRP A 18 14.21 -5.76 3.18
N LEU A 19 14.19 -5.92 4.50
CA LEU A 19 15.33 -6.43 5.27
C LEU A 19 15.75 -7.82 4.77
N LEU A 20 14.80 -8.73 4.57
CA LEU A 20 15.08 -10.06 4.06
C LEU A 20 15.72 -10.02 2.66
N LEU A 21 15.24 -9.14 1.77
CA LEU A 21 15.79 -8.95 0.42
C LEU A 21 17.19 -8.32 0.42
N ILE A 22 17.45 -7.35 1.28
CA ILE A 22 18.76 -6.69 1.37
C ILE A 22 19.82 -7.65 1.90
N PHE A 23 19.53 -8.34 3.00
CA PHE A 23 20.54 -9.13 3.70
C PHE A 23 20.62 -10.58 3.19
N LEU A 24 19.49 -11.19 2.84
CA LEU A 24 19.40 -12.60 2.47
C LEU A 24 18.60 -12.81 1.16
N PRO A 25 19.03 -12.22 0.02
CA PRO A 25 18.28 -12.29 -1.25
C PRO A 25 18.18 -13.70 -1.84
N ARG A 26 19.19 -14.57 -1.63
CA ARG A 26 19.27 -15.94 -2.17
C ARG A 26 18.90 -17.03 -1.16
N TRP A 27 18.33 -16.64 -0.04
CA TRP A 27 17.93 -17.62 0.96
C TRP A 27 16.66 -18.33 0.49
N ARG A 28 16.61 -19.66 0.63
CA ARG A 28 15.45 -20.49 0.20
C ARG A 28 14.12 -19.99 0.77
N VAL A 29 14.13 -19.37 1.95
CA VAL A 29 12.96 -18.75 2.57
C VAL A 29 12.53 -17.50 1.79
N THR A 30 13.47 -16.59 1.50
CA THR A 30 13.25 -15.38 0.68
C THR A 30 12.72 -15.73 -0.71
N GLU A 31 13.36 -16.69 -1.38
CA GLU A 31 12.91 -17.15 -2.70
C GLU A 31 11.51 -17.74 -2.65
N ARG A 32 11.19 -18.56 -1.63
CA ARG A 32 9.85 -19.15 -1.48
C ARG A 32 8.78 -18.12 -1.11
N LEU A 33 9.13 -17.10 -0.34
CA LEU A 33 8.25 -15.99 0.01
C LEU A 33 7.96 -15.10 -1.21
N MET A 34 8.98 -14.79 -2.00
CA MET A 34 8.85 -13.96 -3.21
C MET A 34 8.22 -14.70 -4.38
N ALA A 35 8.36 -16.02 -4.45
CA ALA A 35 7.69 -16.85 -5.45
C ALA A 35 6.17 -16.96 -5.22
N GLY A 36 5.69 -16.61 -4.02
CA GLY A 36 4.28 -16.63 -3.66
C GLY A 36 3.67 -15.23 -3.52
N PRO A 37 2.34 -15.13 -3.39
CA PRO A 37 1.66 -13.85 -3.22
C PRO A 37 1.78 -13.28 -1.80
N TRP A 38 2.62 -13.85 -0.94
CA TRP A 38 2.66 -13.57 0.51
C TRP A 38 3.07 -12.16 0.87
N VAL A 39 3.85 -11.49 0.02
CA VAL A 39 4.24 -10.09 0.22
C VAL A 39 3.12 -9.15 -0.22
N ALA A 40 2.42 -9.52 -1.30
CA ALA A 40 1.36 -8.70 -1.88
C ALA A 40 0.03 -8.81 -1.12
N VAL A 41 -0.30 -9.99 -0.59
CA VAL A 41 -1.59 -10.26 0.07
C VAL A 41 -1.86 -9.35 1.28
N PRO A 42 -0.93 -9.16 2.23
CA PRO A 42 -1.15 -8.28 3.37
C PRO A 42 -1.37 -6.83 2.95
N ALA A 43 -0.55 -6.33 2.01
CA ALA A 43 -0.66 -4.97 1.48
C ALA A 43 -1.98 -4.78 0.72
N ALA A 44 -2.37 -5.75 -0.12
CA ALA A 44 -3.62 -5.74 -0.86
C ALA A 44 -4.85 -5.80 0.05
N LEU A 45 -4.80 -6.59 1.13
CA LEU A 45 -5.87 -6.62 2.13
C LEU A 45 -6.00 -5.29 2.87
N LEU A 46 -4.88 -4.70 3.28
CA LEU A 46 -4.87 -3.41 3.98
C LEU A 46 -5.40 -2.30 3.06
N TYR A 47 -4.98 -2.30 1.80
CA TYR A 47 -5.49 -1.43 0.74
C TYR A 47 -7.00 -1.63 0.54
N ALA A 48 -7.46 -2.87 0.39
CA ALA A 48 -8.86 -3.18 0.21
C ALA A 48 -9.71 -2.66 1.38
N VAL A 49 -9.28 -2.86 2.62
CA VAL A 49 -10.00 -2.36 3.81
C VAL A 49 -10.08 -0.83 3.83
N LEU A 50 -9.04 -0.13 3.41
CA LEU A 50 -9.02 1.35 3.37
C LEU A 50 -9.85 1.91 2.21
N VAL A 51 -9.87 1.23 1.06
CA VAL A 51 -10.51 1.69 -0.18
C VAL A 51 -11.98 1.30 -0.25
N LEU A 52 -12.38 0.12 0.23
CA LEU A 52 -13.77 -0.34 0.21
C LEU A 52 -14.79 0.70 0.70
N PRO A 53 -14.58 1.36 1.86
CA PRO A 53 -15.56 2.33 2.36
C PRO A 53 -15.65 3.61 1.50
N ARG A 54 -14.65 3.89 0.66
CA ARG A 54 -14.60 5.06 -0.23
C ARG A 54 -14.62 4.69 -1.71
N PHE A 55 -14.98 3.45 -2.03
CA PHE A 55 -14.81 2.89 -3.36
C PHE A 55 -15.52 3.71 -4.45
N VAL A 56 -16.75 4.16 -4.21
CA VAL A 56 -17.53 4.96 -5.18
C VAL A 56 -16.88 6.33 -5.44
N GLU A 57 -16.39 6.99 -4.39
CA GLU A 57 -15.72 8.29 -4.44
C GLU A 57 -14.38 8.18 -5.19
N LEU A 58 -13.60 7.13 -4.90
CA LEU A 58 -12.34 6.84 -5.56
C LEU A 58 -12.54 6.40 -7.02
N PHE A 59 -13.51 5.52 -7.31
CA PHE A 59 -13.79 5.03 -8.65
C PHE A 59 -14.20 6.14 -9.61
N THR A 60 -15.02 7.09 -9.15
CA THR A 60 -15.41 8.25 -9.96
C THR A 60 -14.25 9.20 -10.21
N ALA A 61 -13.40 9.44 -9.20
CA ALA A 61 -12.19 10.24 -9.35
C ALA A 61 -11.16 9.61 -10.32
N VAL A 62 -11.00 8.28 -10.28
CA VAL A 62 -10.08 7.54 -11.16
C VAL A 62 -10.62 7.38 -12.58
N SER A 63 -11.95 7.25 -12.74
CA SER A 63 -12.58 7.08 -14.07
C SER A 63 -12.60 8.36 -14.89
N ASN A 64 -12.46 9.53 -14.27
CA ASN A 64 -12.33 10.82 -14.96
C ASN A 64 -11.16 11.64 -14.38
N PRO A 65 -9.91 11.21 -14.63
CA PRO A 65 -8.74 11.78 -13.98
C PRO A 65 -8.47 13.20 -14.50
N THR A 66 -8.47 14.17 -13.60
CA THR A 66 -8.04 15.54 -13.90
C THR A 66 -6.74 15.86 -13.15
N LEU A 67 -5.88 16.68 -13.76
CA LEU A 67 -4.57 17.02 -13.19
C LEU A 67 -4.71 17.71 -11.82
N THR A 68 -5.70 18.58 -11.68
CA THR A 68 -6.07 19.22 -10.42
C THR A 68 -6.60 18.22 -9.38
N GLY A 69 -7.37 17.22 -9.80
CA GLY A 69 -7.88 16.18 -8.91
C GLY A 69 -6.79 15.27 -8.36
N ILE A 70 -5.85 14.83 -9.21
CA ILE A 70 -4.73 13.97 -8.80
C ILE A 70 -3.80 14.72 -7.84
N THR A 71 -3.47 15.98 -8.13
CA THR A 71 -2.61 16.79 -7.26
C THR A 71 -3.24 17.06 -5.89
N ALA A 72 -4.55 17.33 -5.85
CA ALA A 72 -5.28 17.49 -4.59
C ALA A 72 -5.35 16.18 -3.78
N LEU A 73 -5.54 15.04 -4.43
CA LEU A 73 -5.53 13.72 -3.79
C LEU A 73 -4.15 13.40 -3.18
N LEU A 74 -3.09 13.45 -3.99
CA LEU A 74 -1.72 13.13 -3.56
C LEU A 74 -1.19 14.12 -2.50
N GLY A 75 -1.65 15.37 -2.50
CA GLY A 75 -1.30 16.37 -1.50
C GLY A 75 -2.01 16.20 -0.16
N SER A 76 -2.96 15.27 -0.04
CA SER A 76 -3.71 15.03 1.20
C SER A 76 -3.11 13.87 2.01
N PRO A 77 -3.17 13.89 3.36
CA PRO A 77 -2.71 12.77 4.19
C PRO A 77 -3.41 11.44 3.85
N ALA A 78 -4.70 11.50 3.50
CA ALA A 78 -5.46 10.33 3.10
C ALA A 78 -4.94 9.76 1.78
N GLY A 79 -4.77 10.60 0.74
CA GLY A 79 -4.25 10.17 -0.55
C GLY A 79 -2.80 9.69 -0.47
N ALA A 80 -1.94 10.33 0.30
CA ALA A 80 -0.57 9.86 0.54
C ALA A 80 -0.50 8.48 1.24
N THR A 81 -1.58 8.06 1.91
CA THR A 81 -1.66 6.75 2.57
C THR A 81 -2.16 5.64 1.62
N ILE A 82 -2.91 5.98 0.56
CA ILE A 82 -3.62 5.02 -0.31
C ILE A 82 -3.30 5.14 -1.81
N ALA A 83 -2.46 6.07 -2.23
CA ALA A 83 -2.02 6.23 -3.62
C ALA A 83 -0.65 5.58 -3.83
#